data_AF-A0A947GRN2-F1
#
_entry.id   AF-A0A947GRN2-F1
#
_cell.length_a   1.000
_cell.length_b   1.000
_cell.length_c   1.000
_cell.angle_alpha   90.00
_cell.angle_beta   90.00
_cell.angle_gamma   90.00
#
_symmetry.space_group_name_H-M   'P 1'
#
loop_
_entity.id
_entity.type
_entity.pdbx_description
1 polymer ?
#
loop_
_entity_poly.entity_id
_entity_poly.type
_entity_poly.pdbx_seq_one_letter_code
_entity_poly.pdbx_strand_id
1 'polypeptide(L)'
;MTSKTSRPTSSHEVQGNSLTPWSFLADLSRQQMSFATESACALFRSSEAIRQVQQQAAHHASEQYAVAAQKLRGATQPAELLAVQAELLRFDLEEANRYWQKLMTAGLQAQTEMMGTASHMLDNEAGSGVKSALQAMQSAIPPMASSFFATRPDGPAGRSQAAA
;
A
#
# COMPACT_ATOMS: atom_id res chain seq x y z
N MET A 1 -28.91 9.07 77.93
CA MET A 1 -29.83 8.20 77.16
C MET A 1 -29.80 8.65 75.71
N THR A 2 -29.57 7.71 74.81
CA THR A 2 -29.36 7.88 73.36
C THR A 2 -30.65 8.08 72.59
N SER A 3 -30.62 8.91 71.54
CA SER A 3 -31.43 8.71 70.33
C SER A 3 -30.79 9.40 69.13
N LYS A 4 -30.31 8.57 68.19
CA LYS A 4 -29.89 8.88 66.81
C LYS A 4 -31.13 8.92 65.90
N THR A 5 -31.09 9.68 64.81
CA THR A 5 -31.63 9.38 63.46
C THR A 5 -31.37 10.61 62.58
N SER A 6 -30.27 10.67 61.83
CA SER A 6 -30.04 10.18 60.46
C SER A 6 -30.78 10.95 59.36
N ARG A 7 -29.96 11.73 58.65
CA ARG A 7 -30.18 12.48 57.41
C ARG A 7 -30.37 11.51 56.22
N PRO A 8 -31.32 11.72 55.30
CA PRO A 8 -31.29 11.03 54.02
C PRO A 8 -30.24 11.70 53.11
N THR A 9 -29.11 11.04 52.92
CA THR A 9 -28.20 11.25 51.79
C THR A 9 -28.92 10.84 50.51
N SER A 10 -29.01 11.75 49.53
CA SER A 10 -29.39 11.43 48.17
C SER A 10 -28.45 10.35 47.64
N SER A 11 -28.99 9.17 47.35
CA SER A 11 -28.29 8.13 46.63
C SER A 11 -27.82 8.70 45.29
N HIS A 12 -26.53 8.95 45.20
CA HIS A 12 -25.84 9.04 43.92
C HIS A 12 -26.00 7.66 43.30
N GLU A 13 -26.96 7.49 42.38
CA GLU A 13 -26.90 6.42 41.41
C GLU A 13 -25.64 6.68 40.59
N VAL A 14 -24.52 6.18 41.09
CA VAL A 14 -23.43 5.75 40.24
C VAL A 14 -24.05 4.64 39.41
N GLN A 15 -24.59 5.03 38.26
CA GLN A 15 -24.93 4.16 37.15
C GLN A 15 -23.60 3.49 36.78
N GLY A 16 -23.31 2.42 37.51
CA GLY A 16 -22.18 1.54 37.27
C GLY A 16 -22.46 0.93 35.93
N ASN A 17 -21.85 1.51 34.91
CA ASN A 17 -21.76 0.97 33.57
C ASN A 17 -20.92 -0.32 33.71
N SER A 18 -21.55 -1.38 34.20
CA SER A 18 -20.96 -2.71 34.22
C SER A 18 -20.90 -3.16 32.77
N LEU A 19 -19.82 -2.77 32.09
CA LEU A 19 -19.36 -3.40 30.87
C LEU A 19 -19.23 -4.89 31.20
N THR A 20 -20.27 -5.66 30.90
CA THR A 20 -20.21 -7.11 31.03
C THR A 20 -19.06 -7.60 30.14
N PRO A 21 -18.26 -8.58 30.58
CA PRO A 21 -17.17 -9.12 29.75
C PRO A 21 -17.62 -9.50 28.32
N TRP A 22 -18.88 -9.87 28.15
CA TRP A 22 -19.51 -10.16 26.86
C TRP A 22 -19.69 -8.95 25.94
N SER A 23 -20.06 -7.77 26.46
CA SER A 23 -20.18 -6.56 25.64
C SER A 23 -18.80 -6.10 25.15
N PHE A 24 -17.79 -6.15 26.02
CA PHE A 24 -16.40 -5.86 25.65
C PHE A 24 -15.87 -6.80 24.56
N LEU A 25 -16.12 -8.11 24.67
CA LEU A 25 -15.74 -9.08 23.64
C LEU A 25 -16.47 -8.86 22.31
N ALA A 26 -17.76 -8.52 22.36
CA ALA A 26 -18.54 -8.20 21.17
C ALA A 26 -18.01 -6.92 20.49
N ASP A 27 -17.72 -5.87 21.25
CA ASP A 27 -17.17 -4.62 20.73
C ASP A 27 -15.78 -4.81 20.14
N LEU A 28 -14.91 -5.60 20.79
CA LEU A 28 -13.59 -5.96 20.27
C LEU A 28 -13.71 -6.70 18.93
N SER A 29 -14.63 -7.66 18.81
CA SER A 29 -14.84 -8.40 17.56
C SER A 29 -15.34 -7.49 16.42
N ARG A 30 -16.22 -6.53 16.73
CA ARG A 30 -16.71 -5.54 15.76
C ARG A 30 -15.59 -4.62 15.31
N GLN A 31 -14.76 -4.14 16.23
CA GLN A 31 -13.59 -3.32 15.91
C GLN A 31 -12.57 -4.07 15.04
N GLN A 32 -12.29 -5.34 15.35
CA GLN A 32 -11.38 -6.18 14.54
C GLN A 32 -11.91 -6.38 13.11
N MET A 33 -13.22 -6.67 12.96
CA MET A 33 -13.84 -6.80 11.64
C MET A 33 -13.87 -5.47 10.88
N SER A 34 -14.14 -4.34 11.56
CA SER A 34 -14.09 -3.01 10.94
C SER A 34 -12.69 -2.71 10.42
N PHE A 35 -11.67 -2.91 11.26
CA PHE A 35 -10.27 -2.71 10.90
C PHE A 35 -9.87 -3.58 9.70
N ALA A 36 -10.20 -4.88 9.72
CA ALA A 36 -9.89 -5.78 8.62
C ALA A 36 -10.56 -5.33 7.31
N THR A 37 -11.81 -4.89 7.39
CA THR A 37 -12.58 -4.42 6.23
C THR A 37 -12.01 -3.11 5.68
N GLU A 38 -11.76 -2.12 6.54
CA GLU A 38 -11.15 -0.84 6.16
C GLU A 38 -9.77 -1.02 5.53
N SER A 39 -8.97 -1.91 6.12
CA SER A 39 -7.63 -2.21 5.61
C SER A 39 -7.70 -2.95 4.26
N ALA A 40 -8.65 -3.87 4.07
CA ALA A 40 -8.91 -4.50 2.77
C ALA A 40 -9.34 -3.47 1.72
N CYS A 41 -10.20 -2.51 2.08
CA CYS A 41 -10.57 -1.42 1.18
C CYS A 41 -9.37 -0.55 0.78
N ALA A 42 -8.50 -0.19 1.73
CA ALA A 42 -7.28 0.56 1.44
C ALA A 42 -6.33 -0.22 0.51
N LEU A 43 -6.20 -1.54 0.71
CA LEU A 43 -5.44 -2.42 -0.18
C LEU A 43 -6.03 -2.47 -1.60
N PHE A 44 -7.35 -2.58 -1.74
CA PHE A 44 -7.97 -2.60 -3.06
C PHE A 44 -7.82 -1.27 -3.80
N ARG A 45 -8.03 -0.14 -3.12
CA ARG A 45 -7.84 1.20 -3.72
C ARG A 45 -6.39 1.44 -4.13
N SER A 46 -5.43 1.08 -3.29
CA SER A 46 -4.02 1.21 -3.64
C SER A 46 -3.62 0.31 -4.81
N SER A 47 -4.13 -0.93 -4.83
CA SER A 47 -3.92 -1.84 -5.95
C SER A 47 -4.51 -1.30 -7.26
N GLU A 48 -5.69 -0.69 -7.21
CA GLU A 48 -6.30 -0.02 -8.35
C GLU A 48 -5.45 1.16 -8.85
N ALA A 49 -4.99 2.04 -7.95
CA ALA A 49 -4.14 3.17 -8.32
C ALA A 49 -2.85 2.71 -9.04
N ILE A 50 -2.21 1.65 -8.54
CA ILE A 50 -1.01 1.06 -9.18
C ILE A 50 -1.34 0.52 -10.57
N ARG A 51 -2.46 -0.20 -10.73
CA ARG A 51 -2.88 -0.72 -12.04
C ARG A 51 -3.16 0.40 -13.03
N GLN A 52 -3.79 1.49 -12.58
CA GLN A 52 -4.03 2.66 -13.43
C GLN A 52 -2.71 3.29 -13.91
N VAL A 53 -1.69 3.39 -13.05
CA VAL A 53 -0.36 3.86 -13.46
C VAL A 53 0.24 2.96 -14.55
N GLN A 54 0.18 1.64 -14.37
CA GLN A 54 0.68 0.67 -15.36
C GLN A 54 -0.09 0.77 -16.68
N GLN A 55 -1.42 0.85 -16.63
CA GLN A 55 -2.27 0.96 -17.80
C GLN A 55 -1.98 2.24 -18.59
N GLN A 56 -1.83 3.39 -17.91
CA GLN A 56 -1.48 4.65 -18.55
C GLN A 56 -0.13 4.57 -19.25
N ALA A 57 0.89 4.02 -18.58
CA ALA A 57 2.23 3.87 -19.16
C ALA A 57 2.21 2.97 -20.40
N ALA A 58 1.51 1.83 -20.33
CA ALA A 58 1.37 0.92 -21.47
C ALA A 58 0.64 1.58 -22.65
N HIS A 59 -0.41 2.37 -22.38
CA HIS A 59 -1.15 3.08 -23.41
C HIS A 59 -0.29 4.12 -24.13
N HIS A 60 0.38 5.00 -23.38
CA HIS A 60 1.27 6.00 -23.95
C HIS A 60 2.42 5.37 -24.75
N ALA A 61 3.04 4.31 -24.24
CA ALA A 61 4.07 3.58 -24.97
C ALA A 61 3.52 3.04 -26.29
N SER A 62 2.34 2.41 -26.28
CA SER A 62 1.71 1.89 -27.49
C SER A 62 1.47 2.99 -28.54
N GLU A 63 0.98 4.15 -28.12
CA GLU A 63 0.73 5.29 -29.03
C GLU A 63 2.03 5.82 -29.65
N GLN A 64 3.05 6.05 -28.83
CA GLN A 64 4.32 6.58 -29.30
C GLN A 64 5.02 5.61 -30.25
N TYR A 65 5.00 4.32 -29.95
CA TYR A 65 5.57 3.30 -30.82
C TYR A 65 4.77 3.12 -32.11
N ALA A 66 3.45 3.31 -32.09
CA ALA A 66 2.64 3.34 -33.32
C ALA A 66 3.03 4.52 -34.22
N VAL A 67 3.25 5.71 -33.65
CA VAL A 67 3.74 6.89 -34.39
C VAL A 67 5.13 6.65 -34.95
N ALA A 68 6.06 6.11 -34.15
CA ALA A 68 7.41 5.79 -34.61
C ALA A 68 7.40 4.75 -35.75
N ALA A 69 6.56 3.72 -35.65
CA ALA A 69 6.38 2.73 -36.71
C ALA A 69 5.88 3.37 -38.02
N GLN A 70 4.98 4.36 -37.95
CA GLN A 70 4.56 5.12 -39.13
C GLN A 70 5.71 5.93 -39.73
N LYS A 71 6.50 6.64 -38.90
CA LYS A 71 7.67 7.40 -39.35
C LYS A 71 8.70 6.50 -40.05
N LEU A 72 8.97 5.32 -39.49
CA LEU A 72 9.92 4.35 -40.05
C LEU A 72 9.51 3.85 -41.44
N ARG A 73 8.20 3.70 -41.71
CA ARG A 73 7.72 3.30 -43.04
C ARG A 73 7.97 4.36 -44.12
N GLY A 74 8.05 5.63 -43.72
CA GLY A 74 8.29 6.76 -44.62
C GLY A 74 9.76 7.18 -44.72
N ALA A 75 10.64 6.68 -43.84
CA ALA A 75 12.04 7.06 -43.81
C ALA A 75 12.80 6.47 -45.01
N THR A 76 13.54 7.33 -45.72
CA THR A 76 14.32 6.95 -46.92
C THR A 76 15.82 7.10 -46.71
N GLN A 77 16.23 7.84 -45.68
CA GLN A 77 17.64 8.10 -45.38
C GLN A 77 18.08 7.52 -44.03
N PRO A 78 19.32 7.03 -43.90
CA PRO A 78 19.85 6.53 -42.63
C PRO A 78 19.76 7.54 -41.47
N ALA A 79 19.91 8.83 -41.75
CA ALA A 79 19.80 9.89 -40.76
C ALA A 79 18.37 10.00 -40.17
N GLU A 80 17.33 9.76 -40.99
CA GLU A 80 15.93 9.77 -40.54
C GLU A 80 15.63 8.59 -39.61
N LEU A 81 16.19 7.41 -39.91
CA LEU A 81 16.07 6.23 -39.05
C LEU A 81 16.71 6.48 -37.68
N LEU A 82 17.93 7.05 -37.66
CA LEU A 82 18.61 7.40 -36.42
C LEU A 82 17.86 8.46 -35.61
N ALA A 83 17.23 9.43 -36.29
CA ALA A 83 16.41 10.43 -35.62
C ALA A 83 15.21 9.79 -34.91
N VAL A 84 14.50 8.86 -35.56
CA VAL A 84 13.39 8.14 -34.92
C VAL A 84 13.87 7.30 -33.74
N GLN A 85 15.03 6.64 -33.86
CA GLN A 85 15.58 5.85 -32.76
C GLN A 85 16.01 6.72 -31.57
N ALA A 86 16.64 7.87 -31.81
CA ALA A 86 16.98 8.82 -30.76
C ALA A 86 15.72 9.39 -30.07
N GLU A 87 14.67 9.66 -30.84
CA GLU A 87 13.37 10.09 -30.30
C GLU A 87 12.76 9.03 -29.37
N LEU A 88 12.75 7.75 -29.78
CA LEU A 88 12.27 6.64 -28.95
C LEU A 88 13.09 6.45 -27.69
N LEU A 89 14.43 6.51 -27.77
CA LEU A 89 15.30 6.37 -26.61
C LEU A 89 15.04 7.48 -25.57
N ARG A 90 14.89 8.73 -26.04
CA ARG A 90 14.56 9.86 -25.16
C ARG A 90 13.19 9.65 -24.51
N PHE A 91 12.20 9.24 -25.29
CA PHE A 91 10.86 8.94 -24.80
C PHE A 91 10.88 7.84 -23.73
N ASP A 92 11.53 6.71 -24.00
CA ASP A 92 11.57 5.57 -23.07
C ASP A 92 12.21 5.96 -21.73
N LEU A 93 13.28 6.77 -21.76
CA LEU A 93 13.92 7.28 -20.56
C LEU A 93 13.00 8.20 -19.75
N GLU A 94 12.32 9.12 -20.43
CA GLU A 94 11.38 10.07 -19.80
C GLU A 94 10.15 9.36 -19.22
N GLU A 95 9.55 8.44 -19.97
CA GLU A 95 8.39 7.67 -19.51
C GLU A 95 8.75 6.68 -18.41
N ALA A 96 9.92 6.02 -18.47
CA ALA A 96 10.37 5.15 -17.40
C ALA A 96 10.52 5.92 -16.08
N ASN A 97 11.15 7.11 -16.12
CA ASN A 97 11.27 7.95 -14.95
C ASN A 97 9.89 8.39 -14.41
N ARG A 98 8.99 8.82 -15.29
CA ARG A 98 7.63 9.22 -14.91
C ARG A 98 6.82 8.08 -14.32
N TYR A 99 6.92 6.89 -14.92
CA TYR A 99 6.27 5.67 -14.44
C TYR A 99 6.74 5.33 -13.02
N TRP A 100 8.06 5.34 -12.78
CA TRP A 100 8.62 5.08 -11.45
C TRP A 100 8.18 6.12 -10.41
N GLN A 101 8.19 7.40 -10.76
CA GLN A 101 7.70 8.46 -9.87
C GLN A 101 6.23 8.26 -9.49
N LYS A 102 5.37 7.93 -10.46
CA LYS A 102 3.94 7.65 -10.22
C LYS A 102 3.75 6.40 -9.36
N LEU A 103 4.51 5.34 -9.62
CA LEU A 103 4.43 4.09 -8.86
C LEU A 103 4.86 4.30 -7.40
N MET A 104 5.95 5.03 -7.17
CA MET A 104 6.41 5.40 -5.82
C MET A 104 5.38 6.25 -5.08
N THR A 105 4.78 7.22 -5.77
CA THR A 105 3.73 8.07 -5.18
C THR A 105 2.51 7.23 -4.77
N ALA A 106 2.03 6.35 -5.65
CA ALA A 106 0.93 5.44 -5.34
C ALA A 106 1.28 4.49 -4.17
N GLY A 107 2.53 4.01 -4.11
CA GLY A 107 3.02 3.18 -3.01
C GLY A 107 3.07 3.91 -1.67
N LEU A 108 3.56 5.15 -1.64
CA LEU A 108 3.59 5.98 -0.43
C LEU A 108 2.17 6.33 0.05
N GLN A 109 1.26 6.61 -0.87
CA GLN A 109 -0.14 6.83 -0.54
C GLN A 109 -0.78 5.58 0.07
N ALA A 110 -0.51 4.39 -0.50
CA ALA A 110 -0.97 3.12 0.05
C ALA A 110 -0.46 2.88 1.48
N GLN A 111 0.83 3.15 1.73
CA GLN A 111 1.42 3.04 3.06
C GLN A 111 0.76 4.01 4.05
N THR A 112 0.50 5.24 3.62
CA THR A 112 -0.14 6.27 4.44
C THR A 112 -1.57 5.88 4.82
N GLU A 113 -2.37 5.39 3.86
CA GLU A 113 -3.74 4.92 4.12
C GLU A 113 -3.79 3.74 5.10
N MET A 114 -2.85 2.78 4.95
CA MET A 114 -2.73 1.66 5.87
C MET A 114 -2.31 2.09 7.29
N MET A 115 -1.36 3.03 7.42
CA MET A 115 -0.97 3.58 8.72
C MET A 115 -2.11 4.37 9.38
N GLY A 116 -2.87 5.17 8.62
CA GLY A 116 -4.03 5.90 9.15
C GLY A 116 -5.08 4.96 9.76
N THR A 117 -5.34 3.84 9.09
CA THR A 117 -6.28 2.80 9.58
C THR A 117 -5.78 2.18 10.89
N ALA A 118 -4.47 1.98 11.04
CA ALA A 118 -3.88 1.46 12.28
C ALA A 118 -3.88 2.50 13.42
N SER A 119 -3.61 3.77 13.13
CA SER A 119 -3.61 4.86 14.13
C SER A 119 -5.00 5.10 14.71
N HIS A 120 -6.05 5.14 13.87
CA HIS A 120 -7.44 5.28 14.33
C HIS A 120 -7.88 4.15 15.28
N MET A 121 -7.25 2.98 15.18
CA MET A 121 -7.56 1.82 16.03
C MET A 121 -6.76 1.84 17.35
N LEU A 122 -5.53 2.37 17.35
CA LEU A 122 -4.72 2.53 18.57
C LEU A 122 -5.29 3.60 19.51
N ASP A 123 -5.93 4.64 18.94
CA ASP A 123 -6.55 5.71 19.71
C ASP A 123 -7.90 5.30 20.37
N ASN A 124 -8.47 4.13 20.03
CA ASN A 124 -9.82 3.68 20.42
C ASN A 124 -9.87 2.51 21.46
N GLU A 125 -8.76 2.22 22.17
CA GLU A 125 -8.54 1.24 23.28
C GLU A 125 -8.15 -0.24 22.99
N ALA A 126 -7.46 -0.83 23.99
CA ALA A 126 -7.01 -2.22 24.20
C ALA A 126 -5.96 -2.79 23.22
N GLY A 127 -4.73 -2.26 23.29
CA GLY A 127 -3.58 -2.56 22.42
C GLY A 127 -3.02 -4.00 22.34
N SER A 128 -3.70 -5.03 22.88
CA SER A 128 -3.25 -6.43 22.76
C SER A 128 -3.91 -7.18 21.59
N GLY A 129 -5.21 -6.97 21.33
CA GLY A 129 -5.94 -7.65 20.25
C GLY A 129 -5.58 -7.12 18.85
N VAL A 130 -5.30 -5.82 18.76
CA VAL A 130 -4.93 -5.11 17.52
C VAL A 130 -3.60 -5.60 16.96
N LYS A 131 -2.62 -5.85 17.85
CA LYS A 131 -1.29 -6.32 17.45
C LYS A 131 -1.33 -7.68 16.75
N SER A 132 -2.23 -8.57 17.20
CA SER A 132 -2.41 -9.90 16.60
C SER A 132 -3.10 -9.83 15.25
N ALA A 133 -4.14 -8.98 15.11
CA ALA A 133 -4.82 -8.76 13.83
C ALA A 133 -3.89 -8.09 12.79
N LEU A 134 -3.09 -7.11 13.20
CA LEU A 134 -2.11 -6.46 12.34
C LEU A 134 -1.01 -7.43 11.90
N GLN A 135 -0.52 -8.31 12.78
CA GLN A 135 0.44 -9.36 12.40
C GLN A 135 -0.16 -10.36 11.42
N ALA A 136 -1.41 -10.78 11.63
CA ALA A 136 -2.12 -11.68 10.71
C ALA A 136 -2.35 -11.03 9.33
N MET A 137 -2.57 -9.71 9.31
CA MET A 137 -2.68 -8.96 8.06
C MET A 137 -1.32 -8.83 7.36
N GLN A 138 -0.27 -8.46 8.10
CA GLN A 138 1.09 -8.36 7.56
C GLN A 138 1.60 -9.70 6.99
N SER A 139 1.19 -10.83 7.57
CA SER A 139 1.54 -12.15 7.06
C SER A 139 0.68 -12.60 5.86
N ALA A 140 -0.52 -12.04 5.70
CA ALA A 140 -1.41 -12.32 4.58
C ALA A 140 -1.16 -11.43 3.34
N ILE A 141 -0.55 -10.26 3.53
CA ILE A 141 -0.11 -9.40 2.43
C ILE A 141 1.20 -9.99 1.89
N PRO A 142 1.23 -10.56 0.65
CA PRO A 142 2.49 -10.94 0.03
C PRO A 142 3.41 -9.72 0.02
N PRO A 143 4.73 -9.88 0.16
CA PRO A 143 5.63 -8.74 0.31
C PRO A 143 5.79 -8.05 -1.05
N MET A 144 4.76 -7.30 -1.46
CA MET A 144 4.68 -6.55 -2.71
C MET A 144 5.74 -5.45 -2.77
N ALA A 145 6.31 -5.05 -1.64
CA ALA A 145 7.49 -4.18 -1.61
C ALA A 145 8.80 -4.93 -1.93
N SER A 146 8.92 -6.21 -1.54
CA SER A 146 10.16 -6.97 -1.77
C SER A 146 10.29 -7.47 -3.21
N SER A 147 9.17 -7.74 -3.90
CA SER A 147 9.18 -8.22 -5.28
C SER A 147 9.51 -7.12 -6.29
N PHE A 148 9.23 -5.85 -5.97
CA PHE A 148 9.52 -4.72 -6.85
C PHE A 148 10.95 -4.15 -6.67
N PHE A 149 11.57 -4.34 -5.50
CA PHE A 149 12.93 -3.86 -5.21
C PHE A 149 14.00 -4.95 -5.24
N ALA A 150 13.65 -6.22 -5.49
CA ALA A 150 14.61 -7.31 -5.63
C ALA A 150 15.27 -7.34 -7.03
N THR A 151 15.85 -6.22 -7.47
CA THR A 151 16.97 -6.27 -8.41
C THR A 151 18.21 -6.60 -7.58
N ARG A 152 18.47 -7.89 -7.38
CA ARG A 152 19.73 -8.36 -6.82
C ARG A 152 20.82 -8.13 -7.88
N PRO A 153 21.86 -7.31 -7.62
CA PRO A 153 22.98 -7.16 -8.55
C PRO A 153 24.00 -8.26 -8.24
N ASP A 154 23.80 -9.46 -8.76
CA ASP A 154 24.86 -10.47 -8.71
C ASP A 154 25.49 -10.59 -10.10
N GLY A 155 26.58 -9.85 -10.27
CA GLY A 155 27.65 -10.18 -11.20
C GLY A 155 28.88 -9.30 -10.90
N PRO A 156 30.13 -9.72 -11.21
CA PRO A 156 30.59 -11.02 -11.69
C PRO A 156 31.82 -11.56 -10.90
N ALA A 157 31.96 -12.87 -10.71
CA ALA A 157 33.27 -13.49 -10.45
C ALA A 157 33.23 -14.99 -10.75
N GLY A 158 34.14 -15.48 -11.61
CA GLY A 158 34.42 -16.91 -11.71
C GLY A 158 34.44 -17.51 -13.12
N ARG A 159 34.98 -16.81 -14.12
CA ARG A 159 35.60 -17.50 -15.26
C ARG A 159 37.09 -17.63 -14.94
N SER A 160 37.51 -18.80 -14.49
CA SER A 160 38.91 -19.21 -14.58
C SER A 160 38.98 -20.60 -15.18
N GLN A 161 39.81 -20.70 -16.20
CA GLN A 161 40.11 -21.88 -17.00
C GLN A 161 40.71 -22.99 -16.14
N ALA A 162 40.40 -24.24 -16.48
CA ALA A 162 41.33 -25.34 -16.29
C ALA A 162 41.24 -26.22 -17.54
N ALA A 163 42.25 -26.05 -18.41
CA ALA A 163 42.64 -27.05 -19.38
C ALA A 163 43.96 -27.65 -18.86
N ALA A 164 43.94 -28.96 -18.60
CA ALA A 164 45.06 -29.88 -18.72
C ALA A 164 44.46 -31.29 -18.85
#